data_AF-A0A093FJQ5-F1
#
_entry.id   AF-A0A093FJQ5-F1
#
_cell.length_a   1.000
_cell.length_b   1.000
_cell.length_c   1.000
_cell.angle_alpha   90.00
_cell.angle_beta   90.00
_cell.angle_gamma   90.00
#
_symmetry.space_group_name_H-M   'P 1'
#
loop_
_entity.id
_entity.type
_entity.pdbx_description
1 polymer ?
#
loop_
_entity_poly.entity_id
_entity_poly.type
_entity_poly.pdbx_seq_one_letter_code
_entity_poly.pdbx_strand_id
1 'polypeptide(L)'
;GIVSIMTLTVLAYERYIRVVHAKVIDFSWSWRAITYIWLYSLAWTGAPLLGWNRYTLEIHGLGCSVDWKSKDPNDTSFVLLFFLGCLVAPVGIMAYCYGHILYAVRMTVQVVKLLKYEKKVAKMCFLMISTFLICWMPYAVVSLLVTYGYSNLVTPTVAIIPSFFAKSSTAYNPVIYIFMSRKV
;
A
#
# COMPACT_ATOMS: atom_id res chain seq x y z
N GLY A 1 1.63 7.63 -1.83
CA GLY A 1 1.62 6.16 -1.96
C GLY A 1 1.91 5.47 -0.64
N ILE A 2 3.19 5.46 -0.22
CA ILE A 2 3.68 4.67 0.93
C ILE A 2 2.96 4.99 2.24
N VAL A 3 2.88 6.27 2.63
CA VAL A 3 2.12 6.70 3.83
C VAL A 3 0.70 6.14 3.79
N SER A 4 0.05 6.15 2.64
CA SER A 4 -1.33 5.68 2.51
C SER A 4 -1.44 4.17 2.75
N ILE A 5 -0.64 3.34 2.09
CA ILE A 5 -0.70 1.88 2.27
C ILE A 5 -0.25 1.45 3.67
N MET A 6 0.75 2.14 4.24
CA MET A 6 1.18 1.89 5.61
C MET A 6 0.12 2.27 6.64
N THR A 7 -0.60 3.38 6.43
CA THR A 7 -1.76 3.73 7.26
C THR A 7 -2.83 2.64 7.20
N LEU A 8 -3.17 2.12 6.03
CA LEU A 8 -4.14 1.00 5.91
C LEU A 8 -3.65 -0.25 6.62
N THR A 9 -2.36 -0.55 6.51
CA THR A 9 -1.73 -1.70 7.16
C THR A 9 -1.78 -1.59 8.69
N VAL A 10 -1.42 -0.43 9.23
CA VAL A 10 -1.46 -0.15 10.67
C VAL A 10 -2.90 -0.20 11.19
N LEU A 11 -3.88 0.34 10.45
CA LEU A 11 -5.30 0.27 10.84
C LEU A 11 -5.82 -1.18 10.83
N ALA A 12 -5.39 -2.00 9.87
CA ALA A 12 -5.72 -3.43 9.85
C ALA A 12 -5.11 -4.16 11.06
N TYR A 13 -3.85 -3.84 11.40
CA TYR A 13 -3.16 -4.41 12.54
C TYR A 13 -3.76 -3.97 13.88
N GLU A 14 -4.11 -2.69 14.03
CA GLU A 14 -4.82 -2.16 15.20
C GLU A 14 -6.11 -2.94 15.45
N ARG A 15 -6.92 -3.14 14.41
CA ARG A 15 -8.17 -3.90 14.52
C ARG A 15 -7.91 -5.35 14.90
N TYR A 16 -6.88 -5.96 14.32
CA TYR A 16 -6.50 -7.34 14.63
C TYR A 16 -6.15 -7.49 16.12
N ILE A 17 -5.31 -6.63 16.68
CA ILE A 17 -4.94 -6.72 18.11
C ILE A 17 -6.11 -6.39 19.04
N ARG A 18 -7.04 -5.52 18.63
CA ARG A 18 -8.26 -5.23 19.41
C ARG A 18 -9.26 -6.38 19.41
N VAL A 19 -9.49 -7.01 18.25
CA VAL A 19 -10.53 -8.04 18.10
C VAL A 19 -10.03 -9.42 18.51
N VAL A 20 -8.82 -9.80 18.09
CA VAL A 20 -8.27 -11.15 18.31
C VAL A 20 -7.57 -11.25 19.65
N HIS A 21 -6.86 -10.20 20.09
CA HIS A 21 -6.06 -10.21 21.32
C HIS A 21 -6.66 -9.36 22.45
N ALA A 22 -7.85 -8.77 22.25
CA ALA A 22 -8.54 -7.91 23.23
C ALA A 22 -7.67 -6.78 23.81
N LYS A 23 -6.65 -6.31 23.06
CA LYS A 23 -5.72 -5.29 23.53
C LYS A 23 -6.37 -3.90 23.45
N VAL A 24 -6.28 -3.14 24.54
CA VAL A 24 -6.73 -1.74 24.57
C VAL A 24 -5.71 -0.86 23.83
N ILE A 25 -6.21 -0.01 22.94
CA ILE A 25 -5.40 0.97 22.21
C ILE A 25 -5.55 2.32 22.88
N ASP A 26 -4.43 2.85 23.35
CA ASP A 26 -4.33 4.16 23.98
C ASP A 26 -3.80 5.20 22.99
N PHE A 27 -3.77 6.46 23.44
CA PHE A 27 -3.26 7.56 22.64
C PHE A 27 -1.76 7.44 22.34
N SER A 28 -0.98 6.84 23.26
CA SER A 28 0.45 6.63 23.07
C SER A 28 0.75 5.67 21.92
N TRP A 29 -0.02 4.57 21.82
CA TRP A 29 0.08 3.62 20.72
C TRP A 29 -0.18 4.29 19.37
N SER A 30 -1.24 5.11 19.27
CA SER A 30 -1.58 5.82 18.04
C SER A 30 -0.46 6.76 17.59
N TRP A 31 0.15 7.51 18.51
CA TRP A 31 1.29 8.37 18.17
C TRP A 31 2.51 7.58 17.70
N ARG A 32 2.86 6.49 18.39
CA ARG A 32 3.96 5.61 17.97
C ARG A 32 3.72 5.04 16.58
N ALA A 33 2.48 4.66 16.29
CA ALA A 33 2.09 4.14 14.99
C ALA A 33 2.20 5.19 13.87
N ILE A 34 1.76 6.42 14.14
CA ILE A 34 1.91 7.56 13.21
C ILE A 34 3.40 7.85 12.97
N THR A 35 4.21 7.96 14.02
CA THR A 35 5.65 8.16 13.90
C THR A 35 6.30 7.06 13.06
N TYR A 36 5.94 5.79 13.28
CA TYR A 36 6.42 4.67 12.48
C TYR A 36 6.06 4.82 11.00
N ILE A 37 4.80 5.15 10.67
CA ILE A 37 4.35 5.32 9.27
C ILE A 37 5.19 6.39 8.56
N TRP A 38 5.43 7.53 9.22
CA TRP A 38 6.21 8.62 8.66
C TRP A 38 7.67 8.25 8.48
N LEU A 39 8.32 7.71 9.52
CA LEU A 39 9.73 7.30 9.45
C LEU A 39 9.96 6.22 8.39
N TYR A 40 9.06 5.23 8.31
CA TYR A 40 9.12 4.18 7.29
C TYR A 40 9.01 4.76 5.88
N SER A 41 8.05 5.68 5.69
CA SER A 41 7.83 6.32 4.39
C SER A 41 9.02 7.19 3.98
N LEU A 42 9.55 7.99 4.91
CA LEU A 42 10.72 8.83 4.71
C LEU A 42 11.97 8.01 4.43
N ALA A 43 12.15 6.85 5.07
CA ALA A 43 13.29 5.98 4.80
C ALA A 43 13.27 5.49 3.34
N TRP A 44 12.14 4.98 2.86
CA TRP A 44 12.01 4.50 1.48
C TRP A 44 12.10 5.60 0.43
N THR A 45 11.50 6.77 0.66
CA THR A 45 11.58 7.89 -0.29
C THR A 45 12.88 8.68 -0.18
N GLY A 46 13.56 8.61 0.97
CA GLY A 46 14.83 9.28 1.22
C GLY A 46 16.02 8.48 0.72
N ALA A 47 15.93 7.14 0.67
CA ALA A 47 17.01 6.27 0.21
C ALA A 47 17.59 6.66 -1.18
N PRO A 48 16.79 7.00 -2.21
CA PRO A 48 17.31 7.49 -3.49
C PRO A 48 18.05 8.84 -3.42
N LEU A 49 17.79 9.65 -2.39
CA LEU A 49 18.54 10.90 -2.15
C LEU A 49 19.90 10.64 -1.50
N LEU A 50 20.04 9.49 -0.84
CA LEU A 50 21.27 9.05 -0.17
C LEU A 50 22.11 8.09 -1.03
N GLY A 51 21.74 7.90 -2.30
CA GLY A 51 22.49 7.10 -3.27
C GLY A 51 22.04 5.65 -3.43
N TRP A 52 20.97 5.22 -2.76
CA TRP A 52 20.35 3.92 -3.03
C TRP A 52 19.20 4.09 -4.03
N ASN A 53 19.52 3.94 -5.33
CA ASN A 53 18.75 4.46 -6.46
C ASN A 53 18.85 6.00 -6.61
N ARG A 54 18.13 6.59 -7.57
CA ARG A 54 18.13 8.03 -7.89
C ARG A 54 16.77 8.45 -8.45
N TYR A 55 16.38 9.71 -8.24
CA TYR A 55 15.22 10.27 -8.92
C TYR A 55 15.62 10.78 -10.31
N THR A 56 14.89 10.35 -11.34
CA THR A 56 15.10 10.72 -12.73
C THR A 56 13.77 11.05 -13.42
N LEU A 57 13.86 11.66 -14.60
CA LEU A 57 12.70 11.96 -15.43
C LEU A 57 12.11 10.65 -15.98
N GLU A 58 10.79 10.49 -15.92
CA GLU A 58 10.10 9.35 -16.51
C GLU A 58 10.17 9.37 -18.04
N ILE A 59 9.96 8.21 -18.68
CA ILE A 59 10.05 8.03 -20.14
C ILE A 59 9.15 9.01 -20.92
N HIS A 60 8.01 9.39 -20.36
CA HIS A 60 7.07 10.34 -20.98
C HIS A 60 7.42 11.82 -20.75
N GLY A 61 8.46 12.14 -19.97
CA GLY A 61 8.98 13.50 -19.82
C GLY A 61 8.13 14.48 -18.99
N LEU A 62 7.02 14.05 -18.41
CA LEU A 62 6.06 14.91 -17.69
C LEU A 62 6.06 14.70 -16.16
N GLY A 63 6.94 13.84 -15.66
CA GLY A 63 7.02 13.51 -14.24
C GLY A 63 8.36 12.91 -13.87
N CYS A 64 8.66 12.90 -12.58
CA CYS A 64 9.85 12.26 -12.03
C CYS A 64 9.45 11.04 -11.21
N SER A 65 10.32 10.04 -11.23
CA SER A 65 10.21 8.83 -10.41
C SER A 65 11.61 8.28 -10.10
N VAL A 66 11.67 7.18 -9.37
CA VAL A 66 12.95 6.46 -9.18
C VAL A 66 13.41 5.86 -10.50
N ASP A 67 14.71 5.62 -10.63
CA ASP A 67 15.31 5.10 -11.86
C ASP A 67 15.04 3.60 -12.01
N TRP A 68 14.06 3.28 -12.85
CA TRP A 68 13.72 1.91 -13.24
C TRP A 68 14.60 1.37 -14.38
N LYS A 69 15.37 2.23 -15.06
CA LYS A 69 16.13 1.89 -16.27
C LYS A 69 17.56 1.47 -15.95
N SER A 70 18.15 2.04 -14.90
CA SER A 70 19.49 1.68 -14.44
C SER A 70 19.64 0.18 -14.26
N LYS A 71 20.78 -0.35 -14.72
CA LYS A 71 21.19 -1.76 -14.56
C LYS A 71 22.22 -1.94 -13.47
N ASP A 72 22.52 -0.87 -12.74
CA ASP A 72 23.36 -0.96 -11.55
C ASP A 72 22.69 -1.93 -10.55
N PRO A 73 23.42 -2.93 -10.02
CA PRO A 73 22.90 -3.83 -9.01
C PRO A 73 22.34 -3.10 -7.78
N ASN A 74 22.92 -1.97 -7.39
CA ASN A 74 22.45 -1.14 -6.29
C ASN A 74 21.05 -0.57 -6.59
N ASP A 75 20.87 0.02 -7.77
CA ASP A 75 19.60 0.61 -8.20
C ASP A 75 18.51 -0.47 -8.39
N THR A 76 18.89 -1.62 -8.96
CA THR A 76 18.00 -2.78 -9.15
C THR A 76 17.57 -3.39 -7.81
N SER A 77 18.49 -3.52 -6.86
CA SER A 77 18.19 -4.04 -5.52
C SER A 77 17.18 -3.18 -4.78
N PHE A 78 17.32 -1.85 -4.88
CA PHE A 78 16.36 -0.91 -4.32
C PHE A 78 14.96 -1.13 -4.89
N VAL A 79 14.84 -1.23 -6.23
CA VAL A 79 13.54 -1.43 -6.89
C VAL A 79 12.85 -2.70 -6.39
N LEU A 80 13.58 -3.82 -6.31
CA LEU A 80 13.01 -5.10 -5.85
C LEU A 80 12.57 -5.04 -4.38
N LEU A 81 13.42 -4.49 -3.51
CA LEU A 81 13.11 -4.35 -2.09
C LEU A 81 11.99 -3.33 -1.85
N PHE A 82 11.90 -2.29 -2.66
CA PHE A 82 10.83 -1.30 -2.62
C PHE A 82 9.48 -1.97 -2.94
N PHE A 83 9.38 -2.78 -3.99
CA PHE A 83 8.13 -3.53 -4.25
C PHE A 83 7.81 -4.54 -3.15
N LEU A 84 8.81 -5.25 -2.63
CA LEU A 84 8.60 -6.20 -1.54
C LEU A 84 8.10 -5.49 -0.27
N GLY A 85 8.77 -4.42 0.15
CA GLY A 85 8.51 -3.71 1.40
C GLY A 85 7.35 -2.71 1.34
N CYS A 86 7.06 -2.12 0.18
CA CYS A 86 6.03 -1.07 0.05
C CYS A 86 4.75 -1.56 -0.64
N LEU A 87 4.73 -2.78 -1.18
CA LEU A 87 3.54 -3.37 -1.81
C LEU A 87 3.22 -4.75 -1.24
N VAL A 88 4.11 -5.72 -1.41
CA VAL A 88 3.82 -7.13 -1.08
C VAL A 88 3.64 -7.33 0.43
N ALA A 89 4.59 -6.88 1.25
CA ALA A 89 4.52 -7.04 2.69
C ALA A 89 3.31 -6.31 3.32
N PRO A 90 3.02 -5.03 3.00
CA PRO A 90 1.81 -4.36 3.50
C PRO A 90 0.51 -5.09 3.12
N VAL A 91 0.37 -5.53 1.87
CA VAL A 91 -0.80 -6.28 1.41
C VAL A 91 -0.93 -7.63 2.13
N GLY A 92 0.18 -8.35 2.31
CA GLY A 92 0.22 -9.61 3.06
C GLY A 92 -0.21 -9.43 4.52
N ILE A 93 0.30 -8.39 5.20
CA ILE A 93 -0.09 -8.08 6.59
C ILE A 93 -1.58 -7.77 6.69
N MET A 94 -2.13 -6.96 5.76
CA MET A 94 -3.56 -6.66 5.74
C MET A 94 -4.41 -7.93 5.52
N ALA A 95 -4.03 -8.78 4.56
CA ALA A 95 -4.73 -10.03 4.29
C ALA A 95 -4.71 -10.98 5.50
N TYR A 96 -3.55 -11.10 6.16
CA TYR A 96 -3.39 -11.86 7.39
C TYR A 96 -4.30 -11.34 8.51
N CYS A 97 -4.25 -10.04 8.80
CA CYS A 97 -5.03 -9.42 9.87
C CYS A 97 -6.54 -9.64 9.66
N TYR A 98 -7.07 -9.33 8.47
CA TYR A 98 -8.49 -9.50 8.20
C TYR A 98 -8.93 -10.96 8.09
N GLY A 99 -8.07 -11.85 7.57
CA GLY A 99 -8.33 -13.28 7.55
C GLY A 99 -8.53 -13.83 8.97
N HIS A 100 -7.61 -13.49 9.88
CA HIS A 100 -7.72 -13.91 11.29
C HIS A 100 -8.86 -13.25 12.05
N ILE A 101 -9.17 -11.97 11.79
CA ILE A 101 -10.36 -11.31 12.37
C ILE A 101 -11.63 -12.06 11.96
N LEU A 102 -11.80 -12.35 10.66
CA LEU A 102 -12.99 -13.05 10.17
C LEU A 102 -13.08 -14.47 10.71
N TYR A 103 -11.94 -15.15 10.87
CA TYR A 103 -11.89 -16.47 11.51
C TYR A 103 -12.31 -16.40 12.98
N ALA A 104 -11.69 -15.52 13.78
CA ALA A 104 -11.99 -15.36 15.20
C ALA A 104 -13.47 -15.02 15.46
N VAL A 105 -14.03 -14.09 14.69
CA VAL A 105 -15.43 -13.66 14.87
C VAL A 105 -16.42 -14.73 14.42
N ARG A 106 -16.05 -15.63 13.49
CA ARG A 106 -16.89 -16.80 13.13
C ARG A 106 -16.93 -17.86 14.23
N MET A 107 -15.85 -18.02 14.99
CA MET A 107 -15.76 -19.01 16.07
C MET A 107 -16.49 -18.57 17.34
N THR A 108 -16.79 -17.28 17.48
CA THR A 108 -17.57 -16.75 18.61
C THR A 108 -19.08 -16.74 18.31
N VAL A 109 -19.85 -17.54 19.04
CA VAL A 109 -21.32 -17.71 18.88
C VAL A 109 -22.12 -16.43 19.16
N GLN A 110 -21.56 -15.47 19.93
CA GLN A 110 -22.39 -14.52 20.68
C GLN A 110 -22.62 -13.13 20.09
N VAL A 111 -22.10 -12.73 18.92
CA VAL A 111 -22.35 -11.33 18.46
C VAL A 111 -22.55 -11.20 16.95
N VAL A 112 -23.73 -11.58 16.47
CA VAL A 112 -24.18 -11.36 15.07
C VAL A 112 -23.97 -9.91 14.61
N LYS A 113 -24.17 -8.92 15.52
CA LYS A 113 -23.93 -7.50 15.23
C LYS A 113 -22.45 -7.17 15.00
N LEU A 114 -21.54 -7.72 15.81
CA LEU A 114 -20.09 -7.54 15.66
C LEU A 114 -19.63 -8.20 14.36
N LEU A 115 -20.09 -9.42 14.07
CA LEU A 115 -19.78 -10.09 12.80
C LEU A 115 -20.23 -9.28 11.58
N LYS A 116 -21.43 -8.68 11.62
CA LYS A 116 -21.91 -7.80 10.54
C LYS A 116 -21.03 -6.56 10.38
N TYR A 117 -20.65 -5.91 11.50
CA TYR A 117 -19.77 -4.75 11.48
C TYR A 117 -18.37 -5.10 10.94
N GLU A 118 -17.73 -6.14 11.46
CA GLU A 118 -16.39 -6.56 11.02
C GLU A 118 -16.40 -7.06 9.56
N LYS A 119 -17.45 -7.74 9.10
CA LYS A 119 -17.61 -8.06 7.67
C LYS A 119 -17.72 -6.80 6.81
N LYS A 120 -18.46 -5.77 7.26
CA LYS A 120 -18.57 -4.49 6.53
C LYS A 120 -17.20 -3.79 6.46
N VAL A 121 -16.45 -3.77 7.56
CA VAL A 121 -15.10 -3.21 7.62
C VAL A 121 -14.15 -4.00 6.72
N ALA A 122 -14.12 -5.33 6.82
CA ALA A 122 -13.29 -6.18 5.97
C ALA A 122 -13.62 -5.99 4.48
N LYS A 123 -14.90 -5.85 4.12
CA LYS A 123 -15.33 -5.53 2.74
C LYS A 123 -14.83 -4.14 2.29
N MET A 124 -14.91 -3.14 3.15
CA MET A 124 -14.39 -1.80 2.87
C MET A 124 -12.88 -1.83 2.64
N CYS A 125 -12.13 -2.50 3.51
CA CYS A 125 -10.69 -2.62 3.38
C CYS A 125 -10.27 -3.45 2.17
N PHE A 126 -10.98 -4.54 1.87
CA PHE A 126 -10.79 -5.29 0.63
C PHE A 126 -10.98 -4.41 -0.60
N LEU A 127 -12.01 -3.56 -0.62
CA LEU A 127 -12.23 -2.62 -1.72
C LEU A 127 -11.07 -1.63 -1.84
N MET A 128 -10.61 -1.05 -0.72
CA MET A 128 -9.50 -0.09 -0.71
C MET A 128 -8.18 -0.73 -1.18
N ILE A 129 -7.87 -1.93 -0.70
CA ILE A 129 -6.69 -2.70 -1.13
C ILE A 129 -6.80 -3.02 -2.62
N SER A 130 -7.96 -3.50 -3.07
CA SER A 130 -8.19 -3.82 -4.49
C SER A 130 -8.03 -2.58 -5.37
N THR A 131 -8.60 -1.44 -4.97
CA THR A 131 -8.43 -0.18 -5.71
C THR A 131 -6.97 0.26 -5.73
N PHE A 132 -6.27 0.19 -4.60
CA PHE A 132 -4.84 0.51 -4.55
C PHE A 132 -4.04 -0.39 -5.50
N LEU A 133 -4.27 -1.71 -5.47
CA LEU A 133 -3.60 -2.66 -6.36
C LEU A 133 -3.95 -2.39 -7.83
N ILE A 134 -5.21 -2.19 -8.17
CA ILE A 134 -5.63 -1.88 -9.54
C ILE A 134 -4.92 -0.62 -10.05
N CYS A 135 -4.79 0.42 -9.22
CA CYS A 135 -4.10 1.63 -9.60
C CYS A 135 -2.58 1.46 -9.75
N TRP A 136 -1.94 0.71 -8.85
CA TRP A 136 -0.49 0.60 -8.79
C TRP A 136 0.10 -0.53 -9.63
N MET A 137 -0.64 -1.62 -9.86
CA MET A 137 -0.13 -2.80 -10.57
C MET A 137 0.29 -2.50 -12.01
N PRO A 138 -0.44 -1.73 -12.82
CA PRO A 138 0.02 -1.38 -14.17
C PRO A 138 1.38 -0.68 -14.15
N TYR A 139 1.57 0.25 -13.22
CA TYR A 139 2.83 0.98 -13.08
C TYR A 139 3.94 0.05 -12.58
N ALA A 140 3.66 -0.78 -11.57
CA ALA A 140 4.60 -1.77 -11.05
C ALA A 140 5.09 -2.72 -12.15
N VAL A 141 4.18 -3.24 -12.98
CA VAL A 141 4.52 -4.14 -14.10
C VAL A 141 5.41 -3.44 -15.11
N VAL A 142 5.06 -2.22 -15.54
CA VAL A 142 5.89 -1.45 -16.48
C VAL A 142 7.26 -1.14 -15.89
N SER A 143 7.35 -0.68 -14.64
CA SER A 143 8.62 -0.43 -13.95
C SER A 143 9.49 -1.68 -13.86
N LEU A 144 8.92 -2.84 -13.53
CA LEU A 144 9.65 -4.10 -13.48
C LEU A 144 10.10 -4.56 -14.87
N LEU A 145 9.28 -4.41 -15.92
CA LEU A 145 9.70 -4.71 -17.29
C LEU A 145 10.92 -3.89 -17.71
N VAL A 146 10.92 -2.58 -17.42
CA VAL A 146 12.07 -1.70 -17.66
C VAL A 146 13.28 -2.17 -16.84
N THR A 147 13.08 -2.51 -15.56
CA THR A 147 14.12 -3.00 -14.64
C THR A 147 14.75 -4.32 -15.12
N TYR A 148 13.98 -5.21 -15.75
CA TYR A 148 14.48 -6.47 -16.32
C TYR A 148 15.01 -6.36 -17.76
N GLY A 149 15.01 -5.17 -18.36
CA GLY A 149 15.69 -4.91 -19.64
C GLY A 149 14.75 -4.78 -20.83
N TYR A 150 13.44 -4.86 -20.64
CA TYR A 150 12.44 -4.70 -21.69
C TYR A 150 12.08 -3.22 -21.93
N SER A 151 13.02 -2.30 -21.74
CA SER A 151 12.77 -0.86 -21.91
C SER A 151 12.39 -0.49 -23.35
N ASN A 152 12.82 -1.29 -24.33
CA ASN A 152 12.46 -1.14 -25.75
C ASN A 152 10.97 -1.38 -26.03
N LEU A 153 10.26 -2.10 -25.15
CA LEU A 153 8.82 -2.35 -25.28
C LEU A 153 7.96 -1.22 -24.68
N VAL A 154 8.57 -0.31 -23.91
CA VAL A 154 7.86 0.73 -23.16
C VAL A 154 7.98 2.08 -23.88
N THR A 155 6.97 2.40 -24.67
CA THR A 155 6.85 3.72 -25.31
C THR A 155 6.36 4.77 -24.32
N PRO A 156 6.57 6.08 -24.58
CA PRO A 156 6.04 7.17 -23.75
C PRO A 156 4.54 7.04 -23.46
N THR A 157 3.74 6.64 -24.44
CA THR A 157 2.28 6.44 -24.30
C THR A 157 1.94 5.27 -23.37
N VAL A 158 2.72 4.19 -23.42
CA VAL A 158 2.55 3.04 -22.52
C VAL A 158 3.04 3.36 -21.11
N ALA A 159 3.98 4.29 -20.94
CA ALA A 159 4.49 4.71 -19.64
C ALA A 159 3.56 5.73 -18.93
N ILE A 160 2.95 6.66 -19.67
CA ILE A 160 2.17 7.76 -19.07
C ILE A 160 0.88 7.26 -18.41
N ILE A 161 0.11 6.39 -19.07
CA ILE A 161 -1.20 5.95 -18.57
C ILE A 161 -1.06 5.26 -17.19
N PRO A 162 -0.16 4.26 -17.01
CA PRO A 162 0.06 3.64 -15.70
C PRO A 162 0.59 4.61 -14.64
N SER A 163 1.48 5.54 -15.01
CA SER A 163 2.02 6.52 -14.06
C SER A 163 0.92 7.41 -13.48
N PHE A 164 0.05 7.95 -14.32
CA PHE A 164 -1.08 8.78 -13.88
C PHE A 164 -2.11 7.97 -13.07
N PHE A 165 -2.39 6.73 -13.48
CA PHE A 165 -3.33 5.86 -12.77
C PHE A 165 -2.82 5.46 -11.37
N ALA A 166 -1.52 5.23 -11.23
CA ALA A 166 -0.91 5.00 -9.91
C ALA A 166 -1.01 6.27 -9.03
N LYS A 167 -0.77 7.46 -9.60
CA LYS A 167 -0.86 8.73 -8.87
C LYS A 167 -2.30 9.08 -8.45
N SER A 168 -3.32 8.71 -9.22
CA SER A 168 -4.73 8.94 -8.85
C SER A 168 -5.22 8.10 -7.68
N SER A 169 -4.50 7.03 -7.31
CA SER A 169 -4.86 6.11 -6.22
C SER A 169 -5.21 6.80 -4.89
N THR A 170 -4.55 7.92 -4.58
CA THR A 170 -4.77 8.66 -3.34
C THR A 170 -6.15 9.30 -3.26
N ALA A 171 -6.79 9.58 -4.39
CA ALA A 171 -8.13 10.17 -4.43
C ALA A 171 -9.23 9.14 -4.09
N TYR A 172 -8.99 7.85 -4.31
CA TYR A 172 -10.02 6.83 -4.10
C TYR A 172 -10.23 6.46 -2.64
N ASN A 173 -9.22 6.61 -1.79
CA ASN A 173 -9.33 6.25 -0.37
C ASN A 173 -10.42 7.08 0.35
N PRO A 174 -10.43 8.43 0.29
CA PRO A 174 -11.52 9.23 0.86
C PRO A 174 -12.89 8.89 0.30
N VAL A 175 -12.99 8.65 -1.02
CA VAL A 175 -14.24 8.28 -1.69
C VAL A 175 -14.81 6.98 -1.08
N ILE A 176 -13.99 5.93 -1.02
CA ILE A 176 -14.40 4.64 -0.44
C ILE A 176 -14.80 4.81 1.02
N TYR A 177 -14.01 5.55 1.81
CA TYR A 177 -14.35 5.85 3.20
C TYR A 177 -15.71 6.53 3.30
N ILE A 178 -15.95 7.64 2.59
CA ILE A 178 -17.20 8.41 2.69
C ILE A 178 -18.43 7.55 2.39
N PHE A 179 -18.37 6.71 1.35
CA PHE A 179 -19.51 5.87 0.97
C PHE A 179 -19.73 4.69 1.91
N MET A 180 -18.66 4.10 2.45
CA MET A 180 -18.72 2.86 3.25
C MET A 180 -18.77 3.12 4.76
N SER A 181 -18.26 4.27 5.24
CA SER A 181 -18.23 4.64 6.65
C SER A 181 -19.48 5.38 7.12
N ARG A 182 -20.43 5.72 6.23
CA ARG A 182 -21.74 6.24 6.64
C ARG A 182 -22.37 5.25 7.62
N LYS A 183 -22.52 5.72 8.86
CA LYS A 183 -23.46 5.18 9.83
C LYS A 183 -24.84 5.60 9.31
N VAL A 184 -25.47 4.71 8.54
CA VAL A 184 -26.93 4.69 8.45
C VAL A 184 -27.40 3.96 9.69
#